data_AF-A0A923N643-F1
#
_entry.id   AF-A0A923N643-F1
#
_cell.length_a   1.000
_cell.length_b   1.000
_cell.length_c   1.000
_cell.angle_alpha   90.00
_cell.angle_beta   90.00
_cell.angle_gamma   90.00
#
_symmetry.space_group_name_H-M   'P 1'
#
loop_
_entity.id
_entity.type
_entity.pdbx_description
1 polymer ?
#
loop_
_entity_poly.entity_id
_entity_poly.type
_entity_poly.pdbx_seq_one_letter_code
_entity_poly.pdbx_strand_id
1 'polypeptide(L)'
;MLIEDKRETIIKKGCDFLEIAKNGVYILGTNKYGNYTKSWLQKRGIPVIGFINDYSQSNYENTEVFSSSEVPSGQCLINCVVEGRTIDAYSRLVSLHPNNIVNYFELQLAFPEELQEIDFLNNTDTIIGNSQDYQSLYDKLYDVESKSTLANIIDFRLNRNIKSLESFRFRIKEQYFEPFYTLDDEPVFVDGGGFDGETSRFFANLYPNYKSIHFFEPNTEIIPIAKASLEGLPNLHFYEKGLWSTTKAFKFDNTLSSASKFSNEGAIIISTVSIDEAVSEKVSLIKLDIEGAEFEAIKGARNTISKFKPVLAICVYHNQDDFIKIPKLVNEIRSDYKIFLRHYTQGVFETVMYFV
;
A
#
# COMPACT_ATOMS: atom_id res chain seq x y z
N MET A 1 20.06 10.42 -5.49
CA MET A 1 18.87 11.06 -4.94
C MET A 1 19.22 11.78 -3.65
N LEU A 2 18.86 13.06 -3.55
CA LEU A 2 18.99 13.82 -2.31
C LEU A 2 17.79 13.54 -1.41
N ILE A 3 18.03 13.18 -0.15
CA ILE A 3 17.00 13.03 0.88
C ILE A 3 17.13 14.23 1.80
N GLU A 4 16.09 15.06 1.84
CA GLU A 4 16.03 16.24 2.70
C GLU A 4 14.97 16.02 3.77
N ASP A 5 15.33 16.25 5.04
CA ASP A 5 14.36 16.25 6.14
C ASP A 5 13.69 17.63 6.21
N LYS A 6 12.40 17.67 5.87
CA LYS A 6 11.55 18.88 5.84
C LYS A 6 10.43 18.81 6.87
N ARG A 7 10.47 17.83 7.78
CA ARG A 7 9.39 17.56 8.73
C ARG A 7 9.07 18.76 9.61
N GLU A 8 10.07 19.56 9.99
CA GLU A 8 9.86 20.77 10.80
C GLU A 8 8.86 21.75 10.18
N THR A 9 8.91 21.94 8.85
CA THR A 9 7.99 22.85 8.16
C THR A 9 6.56 22.30 8.17
N ILE A 10 6.42 20.98 8.03
CA ILE A 10 5.12 20.30 8.00
C ILE A 10 4.51 20.24 9.40
N ILE A 11 5.31 19.97 10.43
CA ILE A 11 4.91 20.03 11.84
C ILE A 11 4.38 21.42 12.16
N LYS A 12 5.12 22.48 11.79
CA LYS A 12 4.68 23.86 12.02
C LYS A 12 3.34 24.14 11.35
N LYS A 13 3.14 23.69 10.10
CA LYS A 13 1.85 23.85 9.40
C LYS A 13 0.70 23.15 10.14
N GLY A 14 0.92 21.94 10.66
CA GLY A 14 -0.07 21.21 11.47
C GLY A 14 -0.44 21.95 12.76
N CYS A 15 0.55 22.50 13.46
CA CYS A 15 0.33 23.31 14.66
C CYS A 15 -0.42 24.61 14.35
N ASP A 16 0.02 25.35 13.34
CA ASP A 16 -0.59 26.63 12.93
C ASP A 16 -2.06 26.44 12.50
N PHE A 17 -2.41 25.30 11.89
CA PHE A 17 -3.79 24.99 11.52
C PHE A 17 -4.74 24.98 12.73
N LEU A 18 -4.32 24.42 13.87
CA LEU A 18 -5.18 24.37 15.06
C LEU A 18 -5.52 25.74 15.63
N GLU A 19 -4.59 26.70 15.52
CA GLU A 19 -4.83 28.07 15.95
C GLU A 19 -5.90 28.78 15.09
N ILE A 20 -5.96 28.43 13.81
CA ILE A 20 -6.91 28.97 12.82
C ILE A 20 -8.27 28.27 12.93
N ALA A 21 -8.29 26.98 13.24
CA ALA A 21 -9.46 26.11 13.24
C ALA A 21 -10.44 26.34 14.42
N LYS A 22 -10.19 27.31 15.31
CA LYS A 22 -10.98 27.53 16.55
C LYS A 22 -12.48 27.73 16.34
N ASN A 23 -12.89 28.25 15.18
CA ASN A 23 -14.29 28.49 14.85
C ASN A 23 -15.00 27.26 14.25
N GLY A 24 -14.29 26.15 14.11
CA GLY A 24 -14.81 24.88 13.64
C GLY A 24 -14.22 24.43 12.30
N VAL A 25 -14.34 23.14 12.03
CA VAL A 25 -13.82 22.50 10.81
C VAL A 25 -14.83 21.57 10.16
N TYR A 26 -14.65 21.34 8.87
CA TYR A 26 -15.24 20.19 8.17
C TYR A 26 -14.17 19.14 7.88
N ILE A 27 -14.54 17.87 7.97
CA ILE A 27 -13.62 16.74 7.75
C ILE A 27 -14.05 15.95 6.50
N LEU A 28 -13.18 15.87 5.50
CA LEU A 28 -13.38 14.97 4.36
C LEU A 28 -12.84 13.58 4.69
N GLY A 29 -13.71 12.58 4.64
CA GLY A 29 -13.37 11.17 4.92
C GLY A 29 -14.18 10.61 6.08
N THR A 30 -15.27 9.90 5.75
CA THR A 30 -16.05 9.10 6.70
C THR A 30 -15.38 7.74 6.91
N ASN A 31 -14.19 7.77 7.52
CA ASN A 31 -13.32 6.60 7.75
C ASN A 31 -12.72 6.67 9.16
N LYS A 32 -11.90 5.67 9.53
CA LYS A 32 -11.27 5.61 10.86
C LYS A 32 -10.47 6.87 11.19
N TYR A 33 -9.71 7.40 10.25
CA TYR A 33 -8.88 8.61 10.44
C TYR A 33 -9.74 9.86 10.67
N GLY A 34 -10.84 9.99 9.94
CA GLY A 34 -11.83 11.04 10.16
C GLY A 34 -12.45 10.96 11.56
N ASN A 35 -12.82 9.76 12.03
CA ASN A 35 -13.41 9.56 13.35
C ASN A 35 -12.42 9.87 14.49
N TYR A 36 -11.17 9.39 14.37
CA TYR A 36 -10.10 9.74 15.32
C TYR A 36 -9.84 11.24 15.36
N THR A 37 -9.76 11.88 14.19
CA THR A 37 -9.57 13.34 14.09
C THR A 37 -10.69 14.09 14.78
N LYS A 38 -11.95 13.70 14.55
CA LYS A 38 -13.10 14.31 15.23
C LYS A 38 -12.98 14.21 16.75
N SER A 39 -12.73 13.00 17.26
CA SER A 39 -12.60 12.75 18.70
C SER A 39 -11.45 13.56 19.31
N TRP A 40 -10.33 13.67 18.59
CA TRP A 40 -9.15 14.43 18.99
C TRP A 40 -9.41 15.95 19.04
N LEU A 41 -10.11 16.51 18.04
CA LEU A 41 -10.50 17.91 18.00
C LEU A 41 -11.51 18.28 19.10
N GLN A 42 -12.50 17.42 19.35
CA GLN A 42 -13.50 17.64 20.40
C GLN A 42 -12.86 17.74 21.80
N LYS A 43 -11.85 16.90 22.09
CA LYS A 43 -11.07 16.98 23.34
C LYS A 43 -10.33 18.31 23.50
N ARG A 44 -10.07 19.02 22.40
CA ARG A 44 -9.41 20.34 22.37
C ARG A 44 -10.40 21.50 22.34
N GLY A 45 -11.70 21.22 22.39
CA GLY A 45 -12.75 22.23 22.30
C GLY A 45 -12.88 22.84 20.90
N ILE A 46 -12.34 22.21 19.86
CA ILE A 46 -12.49 22.65 18.47
C ILE A 46 -13.76 22.00 17.89
N PRO A 47 -14.77 22.79 17.45
CA PRO A 47 -15.99 22.24 16.88
C PRO A 47 -15.73 21.49 15.57
N VAL A 48 -16.36 20.32 15.41
CA VAL A 48 -16.46 19.64 14.12
C VAL A 48 -17.84 19.91 13.57
N ILE A 49 -17.93 20.74 12.53
CA ILE A 49 -19.19 21.19 11.95
C ILE A 49 -19.87 20.05 11.21
N GLY A 50 -19.11 19.27 10.47
CA GLY A 50 -19.62 18.14 9.70
C GLY A 50 -18.55 17.33 9.01
N PHE A 51 -18.94 16.14 8.54
CA PHE A 51 -18.14 15.38 7.58
C PHE A 51 -18.52 15.78 6.15
N ILE A 52 -17.59 15.60 5.22
CA ILE A 52 -17.82 15.76 3.78
C ILE A 52 -17.78 14.37 3.15
N ASN A 53 -18.81 14.03 2.37
CA ASN A 53 -18.85 12.83 1.52
C ASN A 53 -19.86 13.01 0.38
N ASP A 54 -19.39 12.98 -0.87
CA ASP A 54 -20.24 13.15 -2.07
C ASP A 54 -21.03 11.89 -2.45
N TYR A 55 -20.73 10.73 -1.83
CA TYR A 55 -21.27 9.43 -2.21
C TYR A 55 -22.26 8.83 -1.21
N SER A 56 -22.38 9.40 0.00
CA SER A 56 -23.29 8.93 1.04
C SER A 56 -24.14 10.07 1.58
N GLN A 57 -25.42 9.82 1.83
CA GLN A 57 -26.32 10.77 2.47
C GLN A 57 -26.82 10.19 3.80
N SER A 58 -26.33 10.71 4.94
CA SER A 58 -26.82 10.42 6.30
C SER A 58 -25.92 11.07 7.38
N ASN A 59 -26.17 10.77 8.66
CA ASN A 59 -25.23 11.01 9.75
C ASN A 59 -24.13 9.94 9.80
N TYR A 60 -22.90 10.35 10.13
CA TYR A 60 -21.77 9.49 10.44
C TYR A 60 -21.31 9.73 11.88
N GLU A 61 -21.30 8.69 12.72
CA GLU A 61 -20.88 8.79 14.13
C GLU A 61 -21.62 9.89 14.92
N ASN A 62 -22.92 10.08 14.68
CA ASN A 62 -23.74 11.18 15.24
C ASN A 62 -23.29 12.60 14.82
N THR A 63 -22.65 12.73 13.66
CA THR A 63 -22.33 14.02 13.03
C THR A 63 -22.89 14.06 11.63
N GLU A 64 -23.39 15.22 11.23
CA GLU A 64 -23.97 15.44 9.91
C GLU A 64 -22.92 15.27 8.81
N VAL A 65 -23.33 14.64 7.70
CA VAL A 65 -22.50 14.49 6.49
C VAL A 65 -23.08 15.39 5.41
N PHE A 66 -22.21 16.23 4.87
CA PHE A 66 -22.51 17.17 3.81
C PHE A 66 -21.96 16.66 2.49
N SER A 67 -22.71 16.84 1.42
CA SER A 67 -22.12 16.94 0.09
C SER A 67 -21.16 18.11 0.09
N SER A 68 -20.04 17.98 -0.61
CA SER A 68 -19.07 19.07 -0.77
C SER A 68 -19.70 20.34 -1.37
N SER A 69 -20.79 20.23 -2.14
CA SER A 69 -21.54 21.39 -2.66
C SER A 69 -22.28 22.19 -1.58
N GLU A 70 -22.50 21.61 -0.41
CA GLU A 70 -23.22 22.23 0.72
C GLU A 70 -22.27 22.93 1.69
N VAL A 71 -20.97 22.71 1.56
CA VAL A 71 -19.94 23.32 2.42
C VAL A 71 -19.72 24.78 1.97
N PRO A 72 -19.92 25.77 2.86
CA PRO A 72 -19.69 27.17 2.51
C PRO A 72 -18.22 27.45 2.15
N SER A 73 -17.98 28.50 1.36
CA SER A 73 -16.61 29.00 1.12
C SER A 73 -15.99 29.56 2.40
N GLY A 74 -14.65 29.58 2.47
CA GLY A 74 -13.92 30.18 3.58
C GLY A 74 -13.90 29.34 4.87
N GLN A 75 -14.25 28.05 4.79
CA GLN A 75 -14.18 27.13 5.92
C GLN A 75 -12.77 26.57 6.13
N CYS A 76 -12.49 26.05 7.33
CA CYS A 76 -11.29 25.25 7.59
C CYS A 76 -11.59 23.78 7.30
N LEU A 77 -10.79 23.15 6.44
CA LEU A 77 -11.04 21.79 5.97
C LEU A 77 -9.89 20.85 6.36
N ILE A 78 -10.23 19.62 6.74
CA ILE A 78 -9.26 18.56 7.01
C ILE A 78 -9.47 17.43 6.03
N ASN A 79 -8.42 17.06 5.30
CA ASN A 79 -8.42 15.88 4.45
C ASN A 79 -7.98 14.64 5.24
N CYS A 80 -8.93 13.74 5.53
CA CYS A 80 -8.68 12.45 6.16
C CYS A 80 -8.75 11.28 5.18
N VAL A 81 -8.70 11.54 3.86
CA VAL A 81 -8.48 10.49 2.86
C VAL A 81 -6.99 10.22 2.77
N VAL A 82 -6.56 9.12 3.40
CA VAL A 82 -5.15 8.72 3.58
C VAL A 82 -4.75 7.59 2.63
N GLU A 83 -5.72 6.78 2.24
CA GLU A 83 -5.53 5.65 1.35
C GLU A 83 -5.42 6.16 -0.11
N GLY A 84 -6.23 5.65 -1.03
CA GLY A 84 -5.78 5.60 -2.43
C GLY A 84 -5.94 6.90 -3.21
N ARG A 85 -6.72 7.85 -2.68
CA ARG A 85 -7.20 9.03 -3.42
C ARG A 85 -6.90 10.35 -2.71
N THR A 86 -5.80 10.43 -1.97
CA THR A 86 -5.43 11.63 -1.20
C THR A 86 -5.42 12.89 -2.07
N ILE A 87 -4.87 12.80 -3.29
CA ILE A 87 -4.70 13.95 -4.18
C ILE A 87 -6.02 14.37 -4.84
N ASP A 88 -6.84 13.41 -5.28
CA ASP A 88 -8.19 13.69 -5.77
C ASP A 88 -9.03 14.37 -4.66
N ALA A 89 -8.96 13.84 -3.44
CA ALA A 89 -9.64 14.40 -2.26
C ALA A 89 -9.14 15.81 -1.91
N TYR A 90 -7.83 16.03 -1.93
CA TYR A 90 -7.24 17.35 -1.69
C TYR A 90 -7.70 18.37 -2.75
N SER A 91 -7.67 17.98 -4.02
CA SER A 91 -8.13 18.82 -5.15
C SER A 91 -9.61 19.19 -4.99
N ARG A 92 -10.44 18.25 -4.51
CA ARG A 92 -11.84 18.52 -4.19
C ARG A 92 -11.98 19.59 -3.12
N LEU A 93 -11.21 19.53 -2.03
CA LEU A 93 -11.26 20.54 -0.97
C LEU A 93 -10.79 21.91 -1.44
N VAL A 94 -9.74 21.98 -2.26
CA VAL A 94 -9.28 23.24 -2.86
C VAL A 94 -10.39 23.90 -3.68
N SER A 95 -11.21 23.12 -4.40
CA SER A 95 -12.34 23.64 -5.19
C SER A 95 -13.46 24.29 -4.37
N LEU A 96 -13.48 24.09 -3.05
CA LEU A 96 -14.47 24.69 -2.13
C LEU A 96 -14.07 26.09 -1.66
N HIS A 97 -12.96 26.64 -2.16
CA HIS A 97 -12.39 27.93 -1.75
C HIS A 97 -12.27 28.07 -0.22
N PRO A 98 -11.60 27.13 0.46
CA PRO A 98 -11.45 27.16 1.90
C PRO A 98 -10.53 28.29 2.35
N ASN A 99 -10.68 28.70 3.61
CA ASN A 99 -9.73 29.62 4.24
C ASN A 99 -8.40 28.90 4.53
N ASN A 100 -8.46 27.63 4.94
CA ASN A 100 -7.26 26.82 5.18
C ASN A 100 -7.55 25.32 4.99
N ILE A 101 -6.53 24.57 4.59
CA ILE A 101 -6.60 23.10 4.44
C ILE A 101 -5.38 22.47 5.12
N VAL A 102 -5.62 21.39 5.86
CA VAL A 102 -4.58 20.48 6.34
C VAL A 102 -4.95 19.04 5.99
N ASN A 103 -3.96 18.17 5.83
CA ASN A 103 -4.16 16.75 5.62
C ASN A 103 -3.85 15.97 6.90
N TYR A 104 -4.46 14.81 7.07
CA TYR A 104 -4.23 13.92 8.21
C TYR A 104 -2.74 13.58 8.37
N PHE A 105 -2.01 13.42 7.26
CA PHE A 105 -0.56 13.23 7.25
C PHE A 105 0.21 14.32 8.01
N GLU A 106 -0.18 15.58 7.84
CA GLU A 106 0.47 16.74 8.44
C GLU A 106 0.12 16.84 9.93
N LEU A 107 -1.15 16.55 10.27
CA LEU A 107 -1.59 16.50 11.67
C LEU A 107 -0.94 15.35 12.44
N GLN A 108 -0.90 14.15 11.86
CA GLN A 108 -0.29 12.98 12.50
C GLN A 108 1.21 13.17 12.71
N LEU A 109 1.91 13.87 11.81
CA LEU A 109 3.31 14.22 12.02
C LEU A 109 3.53 15.22 13.15
N ALA A 110 2.63 16.20 13.28
CA ALA A 110 2.69 17.21 14.33
C ALA A 110 2.30 16.65 15.71
N PHE A 111 1.40 15.65 15.75
CA PHE A 111 0.83 15.08 16.97
C PHE A 111 0.85 13.54 16.96
N PRO A 112 2.03 12.90 16.84
CA PRO A 112 2.15 11.46 16.59
C PRO A 112 1.60 10.59 17.73
N GLU A 113 1.67 11.07 18.98
CA GLU A 113 1.19 10.35 20.17
C GLU A 113 -0.31 10.52 20.43
N GLU A 114 -0.97 11.42 19.69
CA GLU A 114 -2.36 11.81 19.96
C GLU A 114 -3.34 11.39 18.86
N LEU A 115 -2.82 11.15 17.66
CA LEU A 115 -3.58 10.72 16.50
C LEU A 115 -3.23 9.28 16.16
N GLN A 116 -4.20 8.57 15.57
CA GLN A 116 -4.01 7.19 15.13
C GLN A 116 -2.87 7.11 14.11
N GLU A 117 -1.96 6.15 14.31
CA GLU A 117 -0.89 5.87 13.37
C GLU A 117 -1.46 5.52 11.99
N ILE A 118 -0.78 5.99 10.94
CA ILE A 118 -1.15 5.72 9.56
C ILE A 118 -0.62 4.35 9.17
N ASP A 119 -1.51 3.50 8.66
CA ASP A 119 -1.13 2.16 8.22
C ASP A 119 0.03 2.23 7.21
N PHE A 120 0.96 1.30 7.36
CA PHE A 120 2.14 1.17 6.48
C PHE A 120 3.07 2.39 6.46
N LEU A 121 2.90 3.37 7.36
CA LEU A 121 3.72 4.57 7.43
C LEU A 121 4.55 4.65 8.71
N ASN A 122 4.86 3.49 9.26
CA ASN A 122 5.68 3.33 10.45
C ASN A 122 7.18 3.33 10.11
N ASN A 123 8.02 3.61 11.12
CA ASN A 123 9.48 3.56 11.01
C ASN A 123 10.08 4.41 9.87
N THR A 124 9.40 5.47 9.42
CA THR A 124 9.86 6.30 8.29
C THR A 124 11.15 7.07 8.60
N ASP A 125 11.48 7.23 9.88
CA ASP A 125 12.70 7.88 10.34
C ASP A 125 13.98 7.11 9.98
N THR A 126 13.86 5.80 9.73
CA THR A 126 14.99 4.98 9.26
C THR A 126 15.49 5.41 7.88
N ILE A 127 14.69 6.17 7.12
CA ILE A 127 15.08 6.72 5.81
C ILE A 127 16.37 7.54 5.90
N ILE A 128 16.51 8.37 6.94
CA ILE A 128 17.67 9.25 7.12
C ILE A 128 18.94 8.40 7.33
N GLY A 129 18.85 7.42 8.24
CA GLY A 129 19.95 6.51 8.55
C GLY A 129 20.35 5.62 7.36
N ASN A 130 19.40 5.30 6.48
CA ASN A 130 19.61 4.45 5.31
C ASN A 130 19.79 5.23 4.01
N SER A 131 20.15 6.52 4.06
CA SER A 131 20.26 7.37 2.87
C SER A 131 21.20 6.83 1.78
N GLN A 132 22.32 6.21 2.17
CA GLN A 132 23.24 5.57 1.22
C GLN A 132 22.63 4.34 0.54
N ASP A 133 21.81 3.58 1.25
CA ASP A 133 21.10 2.43 0.68
C ASP A 133 20.03 2.86 -0.32
N TYR A 134 19.29 3.93 -0.02
CA TYR A 134 18.35 4.53 -0.97
C TYR A 134 19.05 5.10 -2.20
N GLN A 135 20.21 5.73 -2.03
CA GLN A 135 21.04 6.16 -3.15
C GLN A 135 21.48 4.98 -4.02
N SER A 136 21.96 3.90 -3.40
CA SER A 136 22.35 2.67 -4.09
C SER A 136 21.18 2.03 -4.85
N LEU A 137 20.00 1.97 -4.24
CA LEU A 137 18.78 1.52 -4.93
C LEU A 137 18.44 2.42 -6.11
N TYR A 138 18.42 3.75 -5.89
CA TYR A 138 18.11 4.73 -6.92
C TYR A 138 19.02 4.58 -8.14
N ASP A 139 20.30 4.33 -7.93
CA ASP A 139 21.26 4.15 -9.03
C ASP A 139 21.06 2.85 -9.81
N LYS A 140 20.52 1.81 -9.16
CA LYS A 140 20.19 0.50 -9.77
C LYS A 140 18.85 0.47 -10.50
N LEU A 141 17.94 1.40 -10.22
CA LEU A 141 16.65 1.46 -10.89
C LEU A 141 16.84 1.70 -12.40
N TYR A 142 16.17 0.89 -13.20
CA TYR A 142 16.44 0.76 -14.64
C TYR A 142 16.01 1.98 -15.45
N ASP A 143 14.89 2.62 -15.08
CA ASP A 143 14.31 3.73 -15.84
C ASP A 143 14.09 5.00 -14.99
N VAL A 144 13.81 6.09 -15.70
CA VAL A 144 13.59 7.42 -15.11
C VAL A 144 12.32 7.45 -14.25
N GLU A 145 11.27 6.74 -14.67
CA GLU A 145 10.00 6.69 -13.96
C GLU A 145 10.15 6.02 -12.59
N SER A 146 10.89 4.92 -12.50
CA SER A 146 11.19 4.24 -11.24
C SER A 146 12.01 5.13 -10.32
N LYS A 147 13.01 5.83 -10.86
CA LYS A 147 13.82 6.79 -10.10
C LYS A 147 12.97 7.92 -9.54
N SER A 148 12.08 8.51 -10.35
CA SER A 148 11.14 9.53 -9.90
C SER A 148 10.16 8.98 -8.87
N THR A 149 9.65 7.76 -9.07
CA THR A 149 8.73 7.09 -8.15
C THR A 149 9.38 6.90 -6.78
N LEU A 150 10.62 6.41 -6.73
CA LEU A 150 11.36 6.25 -5.48
C LEU A 150 11.55 7.60 -4.78
N ALA A 151 11.99 8.63 -5.49
CA ALA A 151 12.19 9.95 -4.91
C ALA A 151 10.91 10.53 -4.30
N ASN A 152 9.81 10.44 -5.04
CA ASN A 152 8.52 10.96 -4.62
C ASN A 152 7.95 10.20 -3.42
N ILE A 153 8.03 8.86 -3.44
CA ILE A 153 7.57 8.03 -2.31
C ILE A 153 8.43 8.25 -1.08
N ILE A 154 9.75 8.37 -1.21
CA ILE A 154 10.63 8.61 -0.06
C ILE A 154 10.44 10.01 0.52
N ASP A 155 10.26 11.04 -0.31
CA ASP A 155 9.91 12.38 0.19
C ASP A 155 8.55 12.37 0.90
N PHE A 156 7.53 11.73 0.32
CA PHE A 156 6.23 11.61 0.97
C PHE A 156 6.31 10.83 2.30
N ARG A 157 6.98 9.67 2.31
CA ARG A 157 7.10 8.83 3.51
C ARG A 157 7.97 9.47 4.59
N LEU A 158 9.00 10.25 4.27
CA LEU A 158 9.75 10.96 5.30
C LEU A 158 9.01 12.22 5.76
N ASN A 159 8.60 13.06 4.81
CA ASN A 159 8.18 14.43 5.08
C ASN A 159 6.67 14.60 5.19
N ARG A 160 5.87 13.56 4.91
CA ARG A 160 4.39 13.67 4.81
C ARG A 160 3.93 14.69 3.76
N ASN A 161 4.81 14.98 2.79
CA ASN A 161 4.58 15.96 1.76
C ASN A 161 3.70 15.38 0.64
N ILE A 162 2.39 15.65 0.71
CA ILE A 162 1.44 15.14 -0.27
C ILE A 162 1.70 15.65 -1.70
N LYS A 163 2.44 16.76 -1.89
CA LYS A 163 2.76 17.26 -3.23
C LYS A 163 3.58 16.27 -4.03
N SER A 164 4.39 15.46 -3.35
CA SER A 164 5.17 14.40 -3.99
C SER A 164 4.30 13.28 -4.55
N LEU A 165 3.01 13.22 -4.18
CA LEU A 165 2.05 12.29 -4.74
C LEU A 165 1.30 12.83 -5.98
N GLU A 166 1.43 14.12 -6.31
CA GLU A 166 0.67 14.76 -7.41
C GLU A 166 0.94 14.14 -8.79
N SER A 167 2.12 13.54 -8.98
CA SER A 167 2.46 12.86 -10.23
C SER A 167 1.76 11.50 -10.38
N PHE A 168 1.25 10.93 -9.29
CA PHE A 168 0.66 9.60 -9.31
C PHE A 168 -0.83 9.66 -9.65
N ARG A 169 -1.32 8.54 -10.21
CA ARG A 169 -2.71 8.36 -10.61
C ARG A 169 -3.26 7.12 -9.94
N PHE A 170 -4.56 7.11 -9.67
CA PHE A 170 -5.24 5.90 -9.26
C PHE A 170 -5.40 4.96 -10.47
N ARG A 171 -4.45 4.03 -10.64
CA ARG A 171 -4.34 3.10 -11.77
C ARG A 171 -4.24 1.63 -11.33
N ILE A 172 -4.99 1.26 -10.29
CA ILE A 172 -4.94 -0.09 -9.70
C ILE A 172 -5.20 -1.22 -10.72
N LYS A 173 -5.97 -0.94 -11.78
CA LYS A 173 -6.26 -1.90 -12.86
C LYS A 173 -5.04 -2.27 -13.70
N GLU A 174 -3.96 -1.50 -13.60
CA GLU A 174 -2.69 -1.73 -14.33
C GLU A 174 -1.65 -2.43 -13.43
N GLN A 175 -1.99 -2.69 -12.16
CA GLN A 175 -1.08 -3.27 -11.18
C GLN A 175 -0.64 -4.68 -11.58
N TYR A 176 0.63 -4.99 -11.31
CA TYR A 176 1.28 -6.27 -11.56
C TYR A 176 1.44 -6.70 -13.02
N PHE A 177 1.01 -5.92 -14.02
CA PHE A 177 1.10 -6.30 -15.44
C PHE A 177 1.52 -5.10 -16.30
N GLU A 178 2.80 -4.77 -16.23
CA GLU A 178 3.38 -3.60 -16.91
C GLU A 178 3.94 -3.95 -18.30
N PRO A 179 3.93 -3.00 -19.26
CA PRO A 179 4.37 -3.25 -20.64
C PRO A 179 5.89 -3.42 -20.80
N PHE A 180 6.69 -3.20 -19.75
CA PHE A 180 8.15 -3.35 -19.80
C PHE A 180 8.62 -4.80 -19.70
N TYR A 181 7.71 -5.77 -19.54
CA TYR A 181 8.01 -7.19 -19.67
C TYR A 181 6.86 -7.94 -20.34
N THR A 182 7.19 -9.12 -20.84
CA THR A 182 6.26 -10.12 -21.34
C THR A 182 6.68 -11.46 -20.77
N LEU A 183 5.74 -12.38 -20.61
CA LEU A 183 6.05 -13.74 -20.17
C LEU A 183 6.23 -14.67 -21.38
N ASP A 184 6.97 -15.75 -21.17
CA ASP A 184 7.13 -16.85 -22.14
C ASP A 184 5.76 -17.47 -22.49
N ASP A 185 5.70 -18.25 -23.58
CA ASP A 185 4.55 -19.09 -23.90
C ASP A 185 4.23 -20.06 -22.75
N GLU A 186 2.93 -20.26 -22.51
CA GLU A 186 2.40 -21.08 -21.41
C GLU A 186 2.95 -20.70 -20.01
N PRO A 187 2.77 -19.44 -19.58
CA PRO A 187 3.36 -18.99 -18.32
C PRO A 187 2.76 -19.71 -17.09
N VAL A 188 3.60 -19.89 -16.07
CA VAL A 188 3.18 -20.33 -14.73
C VAL A 188 3.17 -19.13 -13.79
N PHE A 189 2.04 -18.90 -13.13
CA PHE A 189 1.86 -17.76 -12.23
C PHE A 189 1.72 -18.21 -10.78
N VAL A 190 2.52 -17.63 -9.89
CA VAL A 190 2.35 -17.69 -8.44
C VAL A 190 1.70 -16.40 -7.97
N ASP A 191 0.44 -16.49 -7.53
CA ASP A 191 -0.32 -15.40 -6.94
C ASP A 191 -0.26 -15.50 -5.41
N GLY A 192 0.72 -14.80 -4.83
CA GLY A 192 0.89 -14.69 -3.38
C GLY A 192 0.02 -13.58 -2.80
N GLY A 193 -0.89 -13.94 -1.91
CA GLY A 193 -1.90 -13.01 -1.38
C GLY A 193 -2.98 -12.76 -2.43
N GLY A 194 -3.60 -13.86 -2.86
CA GLY A 194 -4.53 -13.83 -3.99
C GLY A 194 -5.89 -13.18 -3.68
N PHE A 195 -6.21 -12.96 -2.40
CA PHE A 195 -7.43 -12.30 -1.92
C PHE A 195 -8.68 -12.82 -2.64
N ASP A 196 -9.41 -11.98 -3.36
CA ASP A 196 -10.66 -12.31 -4.06
C ASP A 196 -10.45 -12.95 -5.45
N GLY A 197 -9.22 -13.17 -5.89
CA GLY A 197 -8.89 -13.79 -7.18
C GLY A 197 -8.92 -12.85 -8.39
N GLU A 198 -9.21 -11.56 -8.25
CA GLU A 198 -9.27 -10.66 -9.42
C GLU A 198 -7.94 -10.61 -10.19
N THR A 199 -6.81 -10.62 -9.48
CA THR A 199 -5.46 -10.61 -10.09
C THR A 199 -5.23 -11.87 -10.95
N SER A 200 -5.53 -13.06 -10.40
CA SER A 200 -5.43 -14.34 -11.13
C SER A 200 -6.38 -14.40 -12.32
N ARG A 201 -7.60 -13.88 -12.20
CA ARG A 201 -8.55 -13.80 -13.32
C ARG A 201 -8.03 -12.89 -14.43
N PHE A 202 -7.47 -11.74 -14.06
CA PHE A 202 -6.89 -10.80 -15.01
C PHE A 202 -5.67 -11.39 -15.73
N PHE A 203 -4.78 -12.08 -15.00
CA PHE A 203 -3.68 -12.84 -15.59
C PHE A 203 -4.16 -13.86 -16.63
N ALA A 204 -5.17 -14.66 -16.29
CA ALA A 204 -5.74 -15.66 -17.19
C ALA A 204 -6.32 -15.04 -18.48
N ASN A 205 -6.89 -13.83 -18.39
CA ASN A 205 -7.38 -13.11 -19.57
C ASN A 205 -6.24 -12.56 -20.44
N LEU A 206 -5.14 -12.11 -19.83
CA LEU A 206 -3.95 -11.65 -20.55
C LEU A 206 -3.19 -12.80 -21.23
N TYR A 207 -3.15 -13.97 -20.59
CA TYR A 207 -2.40 -15.13 -21.05
C TYR A 207 -3.33 -16.35 -21.16
N PRO A 208 -4.28 -16.42 -22.12
CA PRO A 208 -5.30 -17.48 -22.17
C PRO A 208 -4.75 -18.90 -22.32
N ASN A 209 -3.48 -19.03 -22.75
CA ASN A 209 -2.77 -20.31 -22.87
C ASN A 209 -1.83 -20.56 -21.68
N TYR A 210 -2.03 -19.93 -20.52
CA TYR A 210 -1.20 -20.16 -19.33
C TYR A 210 -1.17 -21.65 -18.95
N LYS A 211 -0.04 -22.09 -18.38
CA LYS A 211 0.14 -23.48 -18.00
C LYS A 211 -0.58 -23.80 -16.70
N SER A 212 -0.32 -23.03 -15.66
CA SER A 212 -0.95 -23.17 -14.34
C SER A 212 -0.92 -21.86 -13.55
N ILE A 213 -1.88 -21.73 -12.62
CA ILE A 213 -1.92 -20.67 -11.61
C ILE A 213 -1.85 -21.33 -10.24
N HIS A 214 -0.90 -20.91 -9.40
CA HIS A 214 -0.76 -21.32 -8.02
C HIS A 214 -1.19 -20.16 -7.11
N PHE A 215 -2.38 -20.29 -6.53
CA PHE A 215 -3.06 -19.27 -5.77
C PHE A 215 -2.88 -19.49 -4.26
N PHE A 216 -2.27 -18.54 -3.56
CA PHE A 216 -2.01 -18.62 -2.12
C PHE A 216 -2.80 -17.56 -1.35
N GLU A 217 -3.71 -18.01 -0.49
CA GLU A 217 -4.51 -17.14 0.38
C GLU A 217 -4.83 -17.89 1.69
N PRO A 218 -4.30 -17.46 2.84
CA PRO A 218 -4.56 -18.14 4.10
C PRO A 218 -5.91 -17.83 4.74
N ASN A 219 -6.60 -16.75 4.34
CA ASN A 219 -7.87 -16.36 4.96
C ASN A 219 -9.02 -17.26 4.47
N THR A 220 -9.44 -18.16 5.35
CA THR A 220 -10.52 -19.12 5.06
C THR A 220 -11.88 -18.46 4.78
N GLU A 221 -12.10 -17.22 5.21
CA GLU A 221 -13.33 -16.47 4.91
C GLU A 221 -13.34 -15.93 3.48
N ILE A 222 -12.16 -15.64 2.92
CA ILE A 222 -11.99 -15.09 1.56
C ILE A 222 -11.94 -16.20 0.50
N ILE A 223 -11.42 -17.37 0.83
CA ILE A 223 -11.29 -18.50 -0.09
C ILE A 223 -12.56 -18.85 -0.88
N PRO A 224 -13.77 -18.90 -0.28
CA PRO A 224 -15.00 -19.15 -1.03
C PRO A 224 -15.28 -18.07 -2.10
N ILE A 225 -14.98 -16.80 -1.80
CA ILE A 225 -15.12 -15.68 -2.73
C ILE A 225 -14.15 -15.87 -3.90
N ALA A 226 -12.89 -16.18 -3.61
CA ALA A 226 -11.86 -16.44 -4.63
C ALA A 226 -12.22 -17.62 -5.54
N LYS A 227 -12.70 -18.73 -4.97
CA LYS A 227 -13.12 -19.91 -5.73
C LYS A 227 -14.27 -19.59 -6.69
N ALA A 228 -15.24 -18.77 -6.26
CA ALA A 228 -16.31 -18.30 -7.13
C ALA A 228 -15.77 -17.36 -8.23
N SER A 229 -14.93 -16.39 -7.86
CA SER A 229 -14.30 -15.44 -8.78
C SER A 229 -13.41 -16.11 -9.83
N LEU A 230 -12.84 -17.28 -9.53
CA LEU A 230 -11.94 -18.06 -10.40
C LEU A 230 -12.61 -19.29 -11.05
N GLU A 231 -13.92 -19.45 -10.90
CA GLU A 231 -14.67 -20.56 -11.50
C GLU A 231 -14.46 -20.64 -13.03
N GLY A 232 -14.27 -21.86 -13.55
CA GLY A 232 -14.07 -22.12 -14.98
C GLY A 232 -12.64 -21.89 -15.50
N LEU A 233 -11.70 -21.41 -14.67
CA LEU A 233 -10.29 -21.35 -15.06
C LEU A 233 -9.65 -22.76 -15.01
N PRO A 234 -8.99 -23.23 -16.09
CA PRO A 234 -8.25 -24.49 -16.06
C PRO A 234 -6.98 -24.38 -15.21
N ASN A 235 -6.43 -25.53 -14.79
CA ASN A 235 -5.08 -25.64 -14.19
C ASN A 235 -4.81 -24.65 -13.04
N LEU A 236 -5.79 -24.44 -12.18
CA LEU A 236 -5.71 -23.58 -11.00
C LEU A 236 -5.52 -24.43 -9.73
N HIS A 237 -4.50 -24.10 -8.95
CA HIS A 237 -4.14 -24.78 -7.71
C HIS A 237 -4.31 -23.84 -6.53
N PHE A 238 -5.26 -24.15 -5.65
CA PHE A 238 -5.50 -23.38 -4.42
C PHE A 238 -4.65 -23.90 -3.26
N TYR A 239 -4.00 -22.97 -2.58
CA TYR A 239 -3.27 -23.22 -1.34
C TYR A 239 -3.85 -22.31 -0.26
N GLU A 240 -4.59 -22.89 0.68
CA GLU A 240 -5.15 -22.21 1.85
C GLU A 240 -4.05 -22.01 2.91
N LYS A 241 -2.95 -21.36 2.50
CA LYS A 241 -1.71 -21.20 3.25
C LYS A 241 -1.05 -19.86 2.92
N GLY A 242 -0.39 -19.28 3.91
CA GLY A 242 0.49 -18.13 3.71
C GLY A 242 1.81 -18.54 3.07
N LEU A 243 2.50 -17.59 2.44
CA LEU A 243 3.85 -17.81 1.93
C LEU A 243 4.88 -17.37 2.97
N TRP A 244 5.94 -18.18 3.14
CA TRP A 244 7.04 -17.89 4.06
C TRP A 244 8.35 -18.55 3.60
N SER A 245 9.43 -18.41 4.37
CA SER A 245 10.72 -19.02 4.06
C SER A 245 10.73 -20.56 4.16
N THR A 246 9.81 -21.13 4.94
CA THR A 246 9.74 -22.56 5.27
C THR A 246 8.31 -22.93 5.63
N THR A 247 7.94 -24.21 5.50
CA THR A 247 6.68 -24.71 6.09
C THR A 247 6.70 -24.59 7.61
N LYS A 248 5.79 -23.78 8.16
CA LYS A 248 5.61 -23.57 9.60
C LYS A 248 4.17 -23.12 9.88
N ALA A 249 3.69 -23.27 11.12
CA ALA A 249 2.44 -22.66 11.56
C ALA A 249 2.73 -21.37 12.34
N PHE A 250 2.01 -20.30 12.03
CA PHE A 250 2.08 -19.01 12.73
C PHE A 250 0.71 -18.62 13.30
N LYS A 251 0.69 -17.73 14.30
CA LYS A 251 -0.53 -17.09 14.81
C LYS A 251 -0.78 -15.78 14.05
N PHE A 252 -2.03 -15.36 13.93
CA PHE A 252 -2.51 -14.29 13.05
C PHE A 252 -3.65 -13.50 13.67
N ASP A 253 -3.61 -12.17 13.54
CA ASP A 253 -4.65 -11.26 14.05
C ASP A 253 -5.60 -10.88 12.90
N ASN A 254 -6.87 -11.24 13.01
CA ASN A 254 -7.87 -11.08 11.96
C ASN A 254 -8.74 -9.83 12.13
N THR A 255 -8.27 -8.82 12.87
CA THR A 255 -9.10 -7.66 13.23
C THR A 255 -9.19 -6.58 12.16
N LEU A 256 -8.45 -6.66 11.03
CA LEU A 256 -8.51 -5.65 9.95
C LEU A 256 -8.42 -6.33 8.57
N SER A 257 -9.54 -6.29 7.84
CA SER A 257 -9.79 -7.00 6.56
C SER A 257 -8.99 -6.49 5.34
N SER A 258 -7.90 -5.77 5.54
CA SER A 258 -7.02 -5.22 4.48
C SER A 258 -5.60 -4.88 4.97
N ALA A 259 -5.21 -5.32 6.17
CA ALA A 259 -3.90 -5.04 6.76
C ALA A 259 -3.47 -6.18 7.70
N SER A 260 -3.58 -7.41 7.20
CA SER A 260 -3.57 -8.60 8.04
C SER A 260 -2.13 -9.11 8.27
N LYS A 261 -1.48 -8.62 9.33
CA LYS A 261 -0.04 -8.85 9.63
C LYS A 261 0.20 -10.07 10.51
N PHE A 262 1.37 -10.71 10.33
CA PHE A 262 1.86 -11.76 11.23
C PHE A 262 2.13 -11.21 12.64
N SER A 263 1.53 -11.81 13.68
CA SER A 263 1.77 -11.45 15.07
C SER A 263 1.86 -12.69 15.97
N ASN A 264 2.70 -12.63 17.02
CA ASN A 264 2.82 -13.73 17.99
C ASN A 264 1.59 -13.86 18.92
N GLU A 265 0.68 -12.88 18.86
CA GLU A 265 -0.47 -12.72 19.77
C GLU A 265 -1.82 -12.93 19.05
N GLY A 266 -1.78 -13.27 17.76
CA GLY A 266 -2.97 -13.46 16.93
C GLY A 266 -3.88 -14.62 17.36
N ALA A 267 -5.18 -14.44 17.12
CA ALA A 267 -6.24 -15.39 17.48
C ALA A 267 -6.37 -16.58 16.52
N ILE A 268 -5.92 -16.46 15.27
CA ILE A 268 -6.06 -17.48 14.22
C ILE A 268 -4.71 -18.14 13.95
N ILE A 269 -4.66 -19.45 13.76
CA ILE A 269 -3.44 -20.16 13.34
C ILE A 269 -3.47 -20.30 11.82
N ILE A 270 -2.50 -19.69 11.14
CA ILE A 270 -2.29 -19.85 9.70
C ILE A 270 -1.12 -20.80 9.46
N SER A 271 -1.31 -21.74 8.53
CA SER A 271 -0.21 -22.57 8.03
C SER A 271 0.49 -21.85 6.90
N THR A 272 1.82 -21.87 6.88
CA THR A 272 2.63 -21.33 5.78
C THR A 272 3.35 -22.43 5.03
N VAL A 273 3.78 -22.12 3.81
CA VAL A 273 4.60 -22.96 2.94
C VAL A 273 5.59 -22.09 2.17
N SER A 274 6.72 -22.66 1.76
CA SER A 274 7.64 -21.98 0.85
C SER A 274 7.24 -22.22 -0.62
N ILE A 275 7.55 -21.27 -1.50
CA ILE A 275 7.26 -21.41 -2.94
C ILE A 275 8.00 -22.63 -3.51
N ASP A 276 9.27 -22.83 -3.11
CA ASP A 276 10.10 -23.94 -3.57
C ASP A 276 9.54 -25.32 -3.16
N GLU A 277 8.80 -25.41 -2.04
CA GLU A 277 8.13 -26.64 -1.60
C GLU A 277 6.78 -26.85 -2.31
N ALA A 278 6.03 -25.77 -2.54
CA ALA A 278 4.66 -25.86 -3.06
C ALA A 278 4.59 -25.99 -4.58
N VAL A 279 5.58 -25.46 -5.31
CA VAL A 279 5.57 -25.34 -6.78
C VAL A 279 6.85 -25.97 -7.35
N SER A 280 6.69 -27.07 -8.09
CA SER A 280 7.83 -27.85 -8.62
C SER A 280 8.18 -27.53 -10.08
N GLU A 281 7.32 -26.79 -10.78
CA GLU A 281 7.49 -26.46 -12.19
C GLU A 281 8.25 -25.12 -12.42
N LYS A 282 8.59 -24.83 -13.68
CA LYS A 282 9.26 -23.56 -14.05
C LYS A 282 8.27 -22.41 -13.90
N VAL A 283 8.40 -21.65 -12.81
CA VAL A 283 7.61 -20.43 -12.58
C VAL A 283 8.04 -19.32 -13.54
N SER A 284 7.06 -18.61 -14.11
CA SER A 284 7.28 -17.47 -15.02
C SER A 284 7.09 -16.12 -14.32
N LEU A 285 6.12 -16.04 -13.39
CA LEU A 285 5.81 -14.83 -12.64
C LEU A 285 5.50 -15.18 -11.18
N ILE A 286 6.08 -14.42 -10.25
CA ILE A 286 5.71 -14.41 -8.82
C ILE A 286 5.21 -13.01 -8.48
N LYS A 287 3.93 -12.90 -8.12
CA LYS A 287 3.36 -11.71 -7.48
C LYS A 287 3.30 -11.94 -5.98
N LEU A 288 3.77 -10.98 -5.18
CA LEU A 288 3.65 -11.01 -3.72
C LEU A 288 3.03 -9.71 -3.21
N ASP A 289 1.87 -9.85 -2.59
CA ASP A 289 1.19 -8.82 -1.80
C ASP A 289 0.63 -9.52 -0.56
N ILE A 290 1.50 -9.72 0.44
CA ILE A 290 1.29 -10.67 1.53
C ILE A 290 1.56 -10.04 2.90
N GLU A 291 1.18 -8.77 3.04
CA GLU A 291 1.01 -8.09 4.31
C GLU A 291 2.29 -8.04 5.18
N GLY A 292 3.45 -7.90 4.52
CA GLY A 292 4.76 -7.78 5.18
C GLY A 292 5.58 -9.07 5.23
N ALA A 293 5.11 -10.17 4.65
CA ALA A 293 5.85 -11.43 4.56
C ALA A 293 6.73 -11.56 3.30
N GLU A 294 6.80 -10.52 2.46
CA GLU A 294 7.45 -10.56 1.14
C GLU A 294 8.92 -10.99 1.24
N PHE A 295 9.66 -10.42 2.19
CA PHE A 295 11.06 -10.77 2.41
C PHE A 295 11.26 -12.26 2.71
N GLU A 296 10.39 -12.84 3.55
CA GLU A 296 10.48 -14.25 3.94
C GLU A 296 9.97 -15.19 2.85
N ALA A 297 8.92 -14.82 2.12
CA ALA A 297 8.47 -15.56 0.95
C ALA A 297 9.53 -15.60 -0.16
N ILE A 298 10.25 -14.50 -0.41
CA ILE A 298 11.39 -14.48 -1.35
C ILE A 298 12.50 -15.43 -0.90
N LYS A 299 12.81 -15.50 0.41
CA LYS A 299 13.74 -16.51 0.95
C LYS A 299 13.27 -17.94 0.66
N GLY A 300 11.97 -18.19 0.78
CA GLY A 300 11.32 -19.47 0.45
C GLY A 300 11.19 -19.77 -1.04
N ALA A 301 11.54 -18.82 -1.91
CA ALA A 301 11.56 -18.96 -3.36
C ALA A 301 12.98 -18.95 -3.93
N ARG A 302 14.01 -19.07 -3.09
CA ARG A 302 15.42 -18.88 -3.48
C ARG A 302 15.82 -19.79 -4.64
N ASN A 303 15.43 -21.07 -4.62
CA ASN A 303 15.80 -22.01 -5.68
C ASN A 303 15.05 -21.67 -6.98
N THR A 304 13.76 -21.34 -6.88
CA THR A 304 12.94 -20.91 -8.02
C THR A 304 13.52 -19.66 -8.69
N ILE A 305 13.84 -18.62 -7.90
CA ILE A 305 14.41 -17.36 -8.39
C ILE A 305 15.78 -17.59 -9.02
N SER A 306 16.67 -18.30 -8.32
CA SER A 306 18.02 -18.58 -8.81
C SER A 306 18.01 -19.38 -10.12
N LYS A 307 17.17 -20.42 -10.20
CA LYS A 307 17.14 -21.35 -11.33
C LYS A 307 16.39 -20.83 -12.55
N PHE A 308 15.21 -20.24 -12.34
CA PHE A 308 14.28 -19.95 -13.44
C PHE A 308 14.17 -18.48 -13.82
N LYS A 309 14.67 -17.56 -12.98
CA LYS A 309 14.55 -16.12 -13.18
C LYS A 309 13.11 -15.70 -13.54
N PRO A 310 12.09 -16.05 -12.74
CA PRO A 310 10.74 -15.55 -12.98
C PRO A 310 10.73 -14.02 -12.90
N VAL A 311 9.79 -13.38 -13.57
CA VAL A 311 9.46 -11.99 -13.26
C VAL A 311 8.96 -11.96 -11.81
N LEU A 312 9.41 -10.97 -11.04
CA LEU A 312 8.94 -10.74 -9.68
C LEU A 312 8.16 -9.42 -9.66
N ALA A 313 6.95 -9.42 -9.12
CA ALA A 313 6.14 -8.24 -8.87
C ALA A 313 5.82 -8.16 -7.37
N ILE A 314 6.60 -7.38 -6.62
CA ILE A 314 6.65 -7.46 -5.16
C ILE A 314 6.17 -6.16 -4.54
N CYS A 315 5.14 -6.19 -3.71
CA CYS A 315 4.73 -5.05 -2.90
C CYS A 315 5.83 -4.72 -1.88
N VAL A 316 6.26 -3.46 -1.83
CA VAL A 316 7.31 -2.98 -0.93
C VAL A 316 6.82 -1.94 0.07
N TYR A 317 5.51 -1.66 0.08
CA TYR A 317 4.93 -0.59 0.89
C TYR A 317 4.62 -1.01 2.33
N HIS A 318 4.41 -2.30 2.62
CA HIS A 318 3.96 -2.79 3.93
C HIS A 318 4.89 -2.42 5.09
N ASN A 319 6.22 -2.42 4.87
CA ASN A 319 7.22 -1.96 5.82
C ASN A 319 8.20 -0.97 5.18
N GLN A 320 8.72 -0.02 5.95
CA GLN A 320 9.67 0.97 5.42
C GLN A 320 10.96 0.33 4.89
N ASP A 321 11.48 -0.66 5.60
CA ASP A 321 12.76 -1.28 5.25
C ASP A 321 12.68 -2.15 4.00
N ASP A 322 11.49 -2.58 3.57
CA ASP A 322 11.31 -3.49 2.45
C ASP A 322 11.78 -2.88 1.12
N PHE A 323 11.69 -1.55 0.99
CA PHE A 323 12.29 -0.80 -0.11
C PHE A 323 13.78 -1.11 -0.31
N ILE A 324 14.52 -1.41 0.76
CA ILE A 324 15.96 -1.69 0.71
C ILE A 324 16.24 -3.19 0.83
N LYS A 325 15.56 -3.87 1.76
CA LYS A 325 15.83 -5.27 2.09
C LYS A 325 15.49 -6.21 0.93
N ILE A 326 14.36 -5.99 0.26
CA ILE A 326 13.91 -6.83 -0.85
C ILE A 326 14.88 -6.78 -2.04
N PRO A 327 15.25 -5.61 -2.60
CA PRO A 327 16.19 -5.57 -3.73
C PRO A 327 17.59 -6.08 -3.36
N LYS A 328 18.04 -5.92 -2.11
CA LYS A 328 19.29 -6.54 -1.63
C LYS A 328 19.20 -8.07 -1.67
N LEU A 329 18.15 -8.64 -1.07
CA LEU A 329 17.94 -10.09 -1.04
C LEU A 329 17.81 -10.68 -2.45
N VAL A 330 17.02 -10.05 -3.34
CA VAL A 330 16.88 -10.54 -4.72
C VAL A 330 18.23 -10.50 -5.43
N ASN A 331 19.00 -9.41 -5.29
CA ASN A 331 20.33 -9.29 -5.88
C ASN A 331 21.34 -10.32 -5.33
N GLU A 332 21.24 -10.71 -4.06
CA GLU A 332 22.05 -11.80 -3.47
C GLU A 332 21.70 -13.17 -4.05
N ILE A 333 20.42 -13.41 -4.36
CA ILE A 333 19.97 -14.66 -4.99
C ILE A 333 20.36 -14.66 -6.47
N ARG A 334 20.17 -13.52 -7.14
CA ARG A 334 20.34 -13.35 -8.58
C ARG A 334 20.53 -11.87 -8.96
N SER A 335 21.70 -11.52 -9.50
CA SER A 335 22.13 -10.13 -9.72
C SER A 335 21.89 -9.57 -11.12
N ASP A 336 21.38 -10.37 -12.07
CA ASP A 336 21.17 -9.99 -13.47
C ASP A 336 19.74 -9.50 -13.78
N TYR A 337 18.96 -9.15 -12.75
CA TYR A 337 17.64 -8.54 -12.90
C TYR A 337 17.73 -7.04 -13.20
N LYS A 338 16.83 -6.56 -14.05
CA LYS A 338 16.51 -5.13 -14.15
C LYS A 338 15.46 -4.80 -13.10
N ILE A 339 15.66 -3.72 -12.35
CA ILE A 339 14.77 -3.33 -11.26
C ILE A 339 13.92 -2.13 -11.69
N PHE A 340 12.60 -2.27 -11.58
CA PHE A 340 11.64 -1.20 -11.81
C PHE A 340 10.82 -0.95 -10.54
N LEU A 341 10.24 0.24 -10.42
CA LEU A 341 9.38 0.63 -9.31
C LEU A 341 8.19 1.41 -9.86
N ARG A 342 6.98 1.06 -9.44
CA ARG A 342 5.74 1.77 -9.79
C ARG A 342 4.86 1.95 -8.56
N HIS A 343 4.00 2.97 -8.62
CA HIS A 343 3.02 3.26 -7.59
C HIS A 343 1.65 3.45 -8.25
N TYR A 344 0.63 2.77 -7.73
CA TYR A 344 -0.67 2.63 -8.41
C TYR A 344 -1.81 3.45 -7.79
N THR A 345 -1.53 4.18 -6.71
CA THR A 345 -2.51 5.02 -6.02
C THR A 345 -1.99 6.45 -5.88
N GLN A 346 -2.71 7.28 -5.12
CA GLN A 346 -2.29 8.61 -4.70
C GLN A 346 -2.11 8.62 -3.17
N GLY A 347 -1.53 7.54 -2.62
CA GLY A 347 -1.66 7.18 -1.22
C GLY A 347 -0.45 6.48 -0.62
N VAL A 348 -0.68 5.80 0.51
CA VAL A 348 0.36 5.10 1.27
C VAL A 348 0.69 3.69 0.77
N PHE A 349 -0.12 3.12 -0.12
CA PHE A 349 -0.09 1.70 -0.50
C PHE A 349 -0.03 1.50 -2.01
N GLU A 350 0.18 0.25 -2.44
CA GLU A 350 0.33 -0.13 -3.85
C GLU A 350 1.60 0.41 -4.50
N THR A 351 2.73 0.34 -3.77
CA THR A 351 4.06 0.49 -4.38
C THR A 351 4.64 -0.89 -4.67
N VAL A 352 4.87 -1.18 -5.95
CA VAL A 352 5.34 -2.49 -6.42
C VAL A 352 6.72 -2.34 -7.06
N MET A 353 7.66 -3.16 -6.59
CA MET A 353 8.98 -3.32 -7.17
C MET A 353 9.01 -4.53 -8.09
N TYR A 354 9.48 -4.33 -9.31
CA TYR A 354 9.58 -5.38 -10.32
C TYR A 354 11.02 -5.77 -10.58
N PHE A 355 11.24 -7.06 -10.77
CA PHE A 355 12.52 -7.64 -11.17
C PHE A 355 12.30 -8.44 -12.45
N VAL A 356 12.91 -7.97 -13.56
CA VAL A 356 12.73 -8.50 -14.92
C VAL A 356 14.04 -8.99 -15.52
#